data_AF-A0A9X2Z3L7-F1
#
_entry.id   AF-A0A9X2Z3L7-F1
#
_cell.length_a   1.000
_cell.length_b   1.000
_cell.length_c   1.000
_cell.angle_alpha   90.00
_cell.angle_beta   90.00
_cell.angle_gamma   90.00
#
_symmetry.space_group_name_H-M   'P 1'
#
loop_
_entity.id
_entity.type
_entity.pdbx_description
1 polymer ?
#
loop_
_entity_poly.entity_id
_entity_poly.type
_entity_poly.pdbx_seq_one_letter_code
_entity_poly.pdbx_strand_id
1 'polypeptide(L)' 'MTTPSEVHIAGVPWPAYKLVALAVGAVVFLVVGGMTASAAPAVLGGTAAAVVVWLAQVLIRSSDA' A
#
# COMPACT_ATOMS: atom_id res chain seq x y z
N MET A 1 8.58 -24.15 -1.58
CA MET A 1 7.23 -23.55 -1.71
C MET A 1 7.07 -22.59 -0.54
N THR A 2 7.36 -21.30 -0.72
CA THR A 2 7.17 -20.31 0.36
C THR A 2 5.69 -19.96 0.40
N THR A 3 5.01 -20.30 1.49
CA THR A 3 3.61 -19.92 1.69
C THR A 3 3.47 -18.39 1.58
N PRO A 4 2.51 -17.87 0.81
CA PRO A 4 2.22 -16.45 0.78
C PRO A 4 2.00 -15.94 2.20
N SER A 5 2.68 -14.85 2.58
CA SER A 5 2.51 -14.24 3.88
C SER A 5 1.10 -13.63 3.94
N GLU A 6 0.22 -14.17 4.77
CA GLU A 6 -1.14 -13.70 4.96
C GLU A 6 -1.37 -13.19 6.38
N VAL A 7 -2.24 -12.20 6.51
CA VAL A 7 -2.66 -11.59 7.76
C VAL A 7 -4.18 -11.63 7.80
N HIS A 8 -4.76 -12.13 8.88
CA HIS A 8 -6.21 -12.16 9.03
C HIS A 8 -6.73 -10.79 9.48
N ILE A 9 -7.59 -10.18 8.68
CA ILE A 9 -8.21 -8.88 8.96
C ILE A 9 -9.72 -9.06 8.95
N ALA A 10 -10.36 -8.83 10.10
CA ALA A 10 -11.81 -9.03 10.26
C ALA A 10 -12.29 -10.42 9.77
N GLY A 11 -11.49 -11.46 10.00
CA GLY A 11 -11.78 -12.83 9.56
C GLY A 11 -11.47 -13.13 8.10
N VAL A 12 -11.04 -12.14 7.31
CA VAL A 12 -10.64 -12.31 5.91
C VAL A 12 -9.12 -12.48 5.82
N PRO A 13 -8.61 -13.55 5.19
CA PRO A 13 -7.18 -13.66 4.92
C PRO A 13 -6.77 -12.60 3.89
N TRP A 14 -5.90 -11.69 4.32
CA TRP A 14 -5.35 -10.63 3.47
C TRP A 14 -3.89 -10.94 3.14
N PRO A 15 -3.49 -10.83 1.87
CA PRO A 15 -2.08 -10.86 1.51
C PRO A 15 -1.31 -9.71 2.17
N ALA A 16 -0.18 -10.00 2.82
CA ALA A 16 0.60 -9.01 3.58
C ALA A 16 1.10 -7.84 2.71
N TYR A 17 1.33 -8.05 1.40
CA TYR A 17 1.78 -7.00 0.49
C TYR A 17 0.80 -5.82 0.36
N LYS A 18 -0.51 -6.08 0.56
CA LYS A 18 -1.52 -5.01 0.59
C LYS A 18 -1.32 -4.09 1.79
N LEU A 19 -0.90 -4.63 2.94
CA LEU A 19 -0.59 -3.83 4.14
C LEU A 19 0.66 -2.98 3.94
N VAL A 20 1.67 -3.51 3.27
CA VAL A 20 2.88 -2.74 2.91
C VAL A 20 2.50 -1.55 1.99
N ALA A 21 1.66 -1.79 0.99
CA ALA A 21 1.17 -0.71 0.11
C ALA A 21 0.41 0.37 0.88
N LEU A 22 -0.47 -0.02 1.82
CA LEU A 22 -1.18 0.93 2.68
C LEU A 22 -0.25 1.70 3.60
N ALA A 23 0.75 1.05 4.18
CA ALA A 23 1.74 1.69 5.05
C ALA A 23 2.54 2.75 4.28
N VAL A 24 2.98 2.45 3.05
CA VAL A 24 3.67 3.42 2.19
C VAL A 24 2.77 4.62 1.87
N GLY A 25 1.50 4.37 1.49
CA GLY A 25 0.54 5.45 1.25
C GLY A 25 0.30 6.34 2.46
N ALA A 26 0.20 5.74 3.66
CA ALA A 26 0.05 6.48 4.92
C ALA A 26 1.28 7.34 5.22
N VAL A 27 2.50 6.84 4.99
CA VAL A 27 3.73 7.63 5.14
C VAL A 27 3.73 8.82 4.18
N VAL A 28 3.40 8.59 2.90
CA VAL A 28 3.33 9.68 1.91
C VAL A 28 2.26 10.70 2.28
N PHE A 29 1.09 10.26 2.75
CA PHE A 29 0.05 11.15 3.27
C PHE A 29 0.56 12.04 4.40
N LEU A 30 1.25 11.46 5.40
CA LEU A 30 1.77 12.21 6.53
C LEU A 30 2.88 13.20 6.11
N VAL A 31 3.77 12.79 5.21
CA VAL A 31 4.84 13.65 4.69
C VAL A 31 4.26 14.82 3.90
N VAL A 32 3.39 14.54 2.91
CA VAL A 32 2.78 15.60 2.09
C VAL A 32 1.91 16.50 2.95
N GLY A 33 1.05 15.94 3.80
CA GLY A 33 0.19 16.69 4.71
C GLY A 33 0.97 17.57 5.69
N GLY A 34 2.08 17.06 6.24
CA GLY A 34 2.95 17.83 7.13
C GLY A 34 3.70 18.96 6.41
N MET A 35 4.13 18.75 5.17
CA MET A 35 4.84 19.76 4.39
C MET A 35 3.91 20.84 3.83
N THR A 36 2.69 20.47 3.42
CA THR A 36 1.76 21.41 2.75
C THR A 36 0.66 21.95 3.66
N ALA A 37 0.49 21.40 4.87
CA ALA A 37 -0.62 21.70 5.77
C ALA A 37 -2.01 21.62 5.09
N SER A 38 -2.17 20.71 4.12
CA SER A 38 -3.37 20.61 3.28
C SER A 38 -3.78 19.17 3.04
N ALA A 39 -5.04 18.86 3.28
CA ALA A 39 -5.59 17.52 3.11
C ALA A 39 -5.68 17.11 1.64
N ALA A 40 -5.96 18.05 0.73
CA ALA A 40 -6.17 17.74 -0.69
C ALA A 40 -4.96 17.05 -1.37
N PRO A 41 -3.76 17.63 -1.39
CA PRO A 41 -2.59 16.97 -1.98
C PRO A 41 -2.15 15.76 -1.16
N ALA A 42 -2.37 15.75 0.16
CA ALA A 42 -2.00 14.64 1.02
C ALA A 42 -2.78 13.35 0.70
N VAL A 43 -4.11 13.45 0.61
CA VAL A 43 -4.98 12.30 0.27
C VAL A 43 -4.65 11.77 -1.13
N LEU A 44 -4.53 12.66 -2.11
CA LEU A 44 -4.23 12.27 -3.50
C LEU A 44 -2.85 11.62 -3.61
N GLY A 45 -1.82 12.24 -3.02
CA GLY A 45 -0.44 11.73 -3.05
C GLY A 45 -0.31 10.39 -2.33
N GLY A 46 -0.86 10.26 -1.12
CA GLY A 46 -0.84 9.01 -0.36
C GLY A 46 -1.57 7.87 -1.07
N THR A 47 -2.74 8.15 -1.65
CA THR A 47 -3.51 7.17 -2.41
C THR A 47 -2.77 6.73 -3.67
N ALA A 48 -2.21 7.68 -4.42
CA ALA A 48 -1.42 7.37 -5.61
C ALA A 48 -0.23 6.46 -5.27
N ALA A 49 0.51 6.77 -4.20
CA ALA A 49 1.62 5.94 -3.74
C ALA A 49 1.18 4.52 -3.35
N ALA A 50 0.08 4.39 -2.59
CA ALA A 50 -0.45 3.07 -2.23
C ALA A 50 -0.84 2.24 -3.46
N VAL A 51 -1.52 2.85 -4.43
CA VAL A 51 -1.93 2.16 -5.67
C VAL A 51 -0.72 1.74 -6.48
N VAL A 52 0.28 2.60 -6.67
CA VAL A 52 1.50 2.27 -7.42
C VAL A 52 2.25 1.11 -6.77
N VAL A 53 2.43 1.14 -5.45
CA VAL A 53 3.11 0.04 -4.72
C VAL A 53 2.31 -1.25 -4.82
N TRP A 54 0.99 -1.19 -4.68
CA TRP A 54 0.12 -2.36 -4.82
C TRP A 54 0.23 -2.98 -6.21
N LEU A 55 0.13 -2.16 -7.27
CA LEU A 55 0.24 -2.62 -8.66
C LEU A 55 1.62 -3.18 -8.99
N ALA A 56 2.69 -2.54 -8.51
CA ALA A 56 4.06 -3.05 -8.69
C ALA A 56 4.21 -4.46 -8.08
N GLN A 57 3.68 -4.68 -6.88
CA GLN A 57 3.71 -5.99 -6.21
C GLN A 57 2.86 -7.04 -6.92
N VAL A 58 1.69 -6.64 -7.47
CA VAL A 58 0.87 -7.53 -8.32
C VAL A 58 1.66 -7.95 -9.55
N LEU A 59 2.30 -7.00 -10.24
CA LEU A 59 3.07 -7.27 -11.46
C LEU A 59 4.26 -8.19 -11.22
N ILE A 60 5.06 -7.92 -10.18
CA ILE A 60 6.21 -8.76 -9.80
C ILE A 60 5.75 -10.20 -9.57
N ARG A 61 4.70 -10.37 -8.74
CA ARG A 61 4.20 -11.70 -8.39
C ARG A 61 3.52 -12.42 -9.55
N SER A 62 2.96 -11.68 -10.52
CA SER A 62 2.41 -12.28 -11.74
C SER A 62 3.49 -12.83 -12.68
N SER A 63 4.73 -12.34 -12.58
CA SER A 63 5.86 -12.83 -13.38
C SER A 63 6.45 -14.14 -12.82
N ASP A 64 6.18 -14.43 -11.55
CA ASP A 64 6.67 -15.62 -10.84
C ASP A 64 5.70 -16.82 -10.90
N ALA A 65 4.51 -16.65 -11.51
CA ALA A 65 3.42 -17.63 -11.58
C ALA A 65 3.37 -18.34 -12.94
#